data_AF-A0A1X0RHW4-F1
#
_entry.id   AF-A0A1X0RHW4-F1
#
_cell.length_a   1.000
_cell.length_b   1.000
_cell.length_c   1.000
_cell.angle_alpha   90.00
_cell.angle_beta   90.00
_cell.angle_gamma   90.00
#
_symmetry.space_group_name_H-M   'P 1'
#
loop_
_entity.id
_entity.type
_entity.pdbx_description
1 polymer ?
#
loop_
_entity_poly.entity_id
_entity_poly.type
_entity_poly.pdbx_seq_one_letter_code
_entity_poly.pdbx_strand_id
1 'polypeptide(L)'
;SFDHVLQARSKYSAVLSKFYGHTITNHDNGYFLFRKVRLSAYFNKQRADQKLIQDLRAKFGEDAVFVMGNWFAPHARYHEPIRGFGFRRLLKKHGFQIYLVDEYKTSR
;
A
#
# COMPACT_ATOMS: atom_id res chain seq x y z
N SER A 1 -8.00 17.31 11.18
CA SER A 1 -7.34 16.26 11.99
C SER A 1 -7.64 14.89 11.41
N PHE A 2 -6.72 13.93 11.53
CA PHE A 2 -6.90 12.51 11.23
C PHE A 2 -8.16 11.94 11.90
N ASP A 3 -8.51 12.45 13.09
CA ASP A 3 -9.71 12.10 13.84
C ASP A 3 -11.01 12.36 13.08
N HIS A 4 -11.07 13.44 12.29
CA HIS A 4 -12.28 13.76 11.52
C HIS A 4 -12.51 12.74 10.40
N VAL A 5 -11.43 12.21 9.80
CA VAL A 5 -11.51 11.16 8.77
C VAL A 5 -11.93 9.84 9.38
N LEU A 6 -11.41 9.50 10.57
CA LEU A 6 -11.82 8.31 11.32
C LEU A 6 -13.29 8.41 11.76
N GLN A 7 -13.73 9.57 12.24
CA GLN A 7 -15.08 9.79 12.70
C GLN A 7 -16.09 9.79 11.54
N ALA A 8 -15.73 10.37 10.38
CA ALA A 8 -16.51 10.24 9.16
C ALA A 8 -16.65 8.77 8.75
N ARG A 9 -15.55 8.02 8.69
CA ARG A 9 -15.56 6.58 8.33
C ARG A 9 -16.38 5.73 9.30
N SER A 10 -16.32 6.02 10.60
CA SER A 10 -17.11 5.33 11.64
C SER A 10 -18.62 5.55 11.47
N LYS A 11 -19.04 6.79 11.18
CA LYS A 11 -20.45 7.13 10.92
C LYS A 11 -21.02 6.33 9.74
N TYR A 12 -20.26 6.21 8.64
CA TYR A 12 -20.68 5.39 7.51
C TYR A 12 -20.65 3.89 7.84
N SER A 13 -19.71 3.43 8.66
CA SER A 13 -19.62 2.02 9.06
C SER A 13 -20.87 1.53 9.79
N ALA A 14 -21.47 2.35 10.66
CA ALA A 14 -22.70 1.99 11.36
C ALA A 14 -23.91 1.91 10.41
N VAL A 15 -24.02 2.86 9.48
CA VAL A 15 -25.08 2.89 8.46
C VAL A 15 -24.97 1.70 7.51
N LEU A 16 -23.75 1.40 7.05
CA LEU A 16 -23.45 0.24 6.22
C LEU A 16 -23.73 -1.06 6.97
N SER A 17 -23.33 -1.16 8.25
CA SER A 17 -23.60 -2.34 9.08
C SER A 17 -25.10 -2.62 9.22
N LYS A 18 -25.93 -1.60 9.45
CA LYS A 18 -27.39 -1.74 9.54
C LYS A 18 -28.04 -2.13 8.21
N PHE A 19 -27.55 -1.58 7.09
CA PHE A 19 -28.05 -1.91 5.75
C PHE A 19 -27.67 -3.34 5.34
N TYR A 20 -26.47 -3.82 5.71
CA TYR A 20 -25.99 -5.15 5.32
C TYR A 20 -26.33 -6.27 6.31
N GLY A 21 -26.73 -5.96 7.55
CA GLY A 21 -27.21 -6.95 8.52
C GLY A 21 -28.42 -7.75 8.02
N HIS A 22 -29.29 -7.13 7.20
CA HIS A 22 -30.47 -7.77 6.64
C HIS A 22 -30.19 -8.65 5.40
N THR A 23 -29.06 -8.46 4.72
CA THR A 23 -28.65 -9.29 3.56
C THR A 23 -27.87 -10.55 3.96
N ILE A 24 -27.54 -10.72 5.25
CA ILE A 24 -26.74 -11.83 5.77
C ILE A 24 -27.64 -13.01 6.22
N THR A 25 -28.92 -12.77 6.50
CA THR A 25 -29.83 -13.81 7.04
C THR A 25 -30.60 -14.61 5.97
N ASN A 26 -30.48 -14.26 4.69
CA ASN A 26 -31.08 -15.02 3.61
C ASN A 26 -29.97 -15.64 2.76
N HIS A 27 -30.00 -16.96 2.68
CA HIS A 27 -29.14 -17.88 1.91
C HIS A 27 -28.34 -17.23 0.76
N ASP A 28 -27.02 -17.48 0.79
CA ASP A 28 -26.03 -17.32 -0.29
C ASP A 28 -25.56 -15.90 -0.68
N ASN A 29 -24.23 -15.71 -0.64
CA ASN A 29 -23.45 -14.58 -1.20
C ASN A 29 -23.17 -13.32 -0.35
N GLY A 30 -22.82 -13.48 0.92
CA GLY A 30 -22.05 -12.47 1.68
C GLY A 30 -20.69 -12.07 1.06
N TYR A 31 -20.25 -12.77 0.01
CA TYR A 31 -18.96 -12.57 -0.67
C TYR A 31 -18.93 -11.45 -1.73
N PHE A 32 -20.07 -11.02 -2.28
CA PHE A 32 -20.05 -10.16 -3.48
C PHE A 32 -19.52 -8.74 -3.20
N LEU A 33 -19.91 -8.13 -2.06
CA LEU A 33 -19.45 -6.80 -1.67
C LEU A 33 -17.99 -6.80 -1.23
N PHE A 34 -17.58 -7.78 -0.41
CA PHE A 34 -16.17 -7.94 -0.05
C PHE A 34 -15.28 -8.10 -1.29
N ARG A 35 -15.72 -8.90 -2.27
CA ARG A 35 -15.04 -9.04 -3.56
C ARG A 35 -14.99 -7.72 -4.34
N LYS A 36 -16.10 -6.98 -4.40
CA LYS A 36 -16.15 -5.65 -5.05
C LYS A 36 -15.19 -4.65 -4.40
N VAL A 37 -15.18 -4.56 -3.07
CA VAL A 37 -14.27 -3.67 -2.33
C VAL A 37 -12.81 -4.08 -2.55
N ARG A 38 -12.50 -5.37 -2.51
CA ARG A 38 -11.16 -5.88 -2.83
C ARG A 38 -10.73 -5.57 -4.26
N LEU A 39 -11.63 -5.74 -5.22
CA LEU A 39 -11.37 -5.43 -6.62
C LEU A 39 -11.12 -3.93 -6.83
N SER A 40 -11.94 -3.08 -6.21
CA SER A 40 -11.74 -1.63 -6.23
C SER A 40 -10.40 -1.22 -5.60
N ALA A 41 -10.05 -1.79 -4.44
CA ALA A 41 -8.77 -1.55 -3.79
C ALA A 41 -7.58 -1.97 -4.68
N TYR A 42 -7.69 -3.09 -5.38
CA TYR A 42 -6.68 -3.55 -6.33
C TYR A 42 -6.48 -2.56 -7.48
N PHE A 43 -7.55 -2.12 -8.14
CA PHE A 43 -7.46 -1.14 -9.23
C PHE A 43 -6.96 0.22 -8.75
N ASN A 44 -7.41 0.69 -7.60
CA ASN A 44 -6.95 1.97 -7.03
C ASN A 44 -5.47 1.92 -6.68
N LYS A 45 -4.97 0.79 -6.16
CA LYS A 45 -3.54 0.59 -5.94
C LYS A 45 -2.75 0.68 -7.25
N GLN A 46 -3.19 0.00 -8.31
CA GLN A 46 -2.51 0.07 -9.60
C GLN A 46 -2.45 1.50 -10.17
N ARG A 47 -3.56 2.26 -10.06
CA ARG A 47 -3.60 3.66 -10.49
C ARG A 47 -2.67 4.55 -9.68
N ALA A 48 -2.65 4.36 -8.35
CA ALA A 48 -1.75 5.10 -7.46
C ALA A 48 -0.28 4.79 -7.76
N ASP A 49 0.05 3.51 -7.96
CA ASP A 49 1.39 3.06 -8.33
C ASP A 49 1.82 3.68 -9.68
N GLN A 50 0.96 3.64 -10.71
CA GLN A 50 1.23 4.26 -12.01
C GLN A 50 1.45 5.76 -11.91
N LYS A 51 0.59 6.47 -11.16
CA LYS A 51 0.72 7.90 -10.94
C LYS A 51 2.04 8.24 -10.25
N LEU A 52 2.41 7.47 -9.22
CA LEU A 52 3.68 7.66 -8.51
C LEU A 52 4.88 7.51 -9.45
N ILE A 53 4.87 6.52 -10.35
CA ILE A 53 5.95 6.33 -11.33
C ILE A 53 6.04 7.52 -12.30
N GLN A 54 4.90 8.01 -12.78
CA GLN A 54 4.86 9.20 -13.65
C GLN A 54 5.39 10.43 -12.93
N ASP A 55 4.95 10.66 -11.69
CA ASP A 55 5.40 11.80 -10.87
C ASP A 55 6.90 11.72 -10.59
N LEU A 56 7.44 10.52 -10.34
CA LEU A 56 8.88 10.31 -10.15
C LEU A 56 9.68 10.60 -11.43
N ARG A 57 9.22 10.13 -12.60
CA ARG A 57 9.86 10.41 -13.89
C ARG A 57 9.80 11.89 -14.24
N ALA A 58 8.65 12.53 -14.04
CA ALA A 58 8.50 13.96 -14.27
C ALA A 58 9.42 14.79 -13.37
N LYS A 59 9.64 14.34 -12.13
CA LYS A 59 10.46 15.07 -11.16
C LYS A 59 11.96 14.82 -11.30
N PHE A 60 12.37 13.59 -11.59
CA PHE A 60 13.78 13.18 -11.54
C PHE A 60 14.36 12.74 -12.89
N GLY A 61 13.53 12.66 -13.93
CA GLY A 61 13.91 12.16 -15.26
C GLY A 61 13.71 10.64 -15.41
N GLU A 62 13.84 10.17 -16.65
CA GLU A 62 13.73 8.74 -17.00
C GLU A 62 14.92 7.93 -16.47
N ASP A 63 16.12 8.52 -16.47
CA ASP A 63 17.38 7.86 -16.04
C ASP A 63 17.65 7.99 -14.53
N ALA A 64 16.61 8.27 -13.73
CA ALA A 64 16.76 8.48 -12.30
C ALA A 64 17.29 7.20 -11.60
N VAL A 65 18.34 7.38 -10.79
CA VAL A 65 18.92 6.34 -9.96
C VAL A 65 18.52 6.57 -8.51
N PHE A 66 17.94 5.55 -7.86
CA PHE A 66 17.56 5.62 -6.46
C PHE A 66 18.57 4.90 -5.58
N VAL A 67 19.07 5.59 -4.55
CA VAL A 67 19.94 5.02 -3.52
C VAL A 67 19.17 4.95 -2.21
N MET A 68 19.11 3.78 -1.58
CA MET A 68 18.33 3.56 -0.35
C MET A 68 19.16 2.81 0.69
N GLY A 69 18.92 3.09 1.96
CA GLY A 69 19.48 2.30 3.07
C GLY A 69 19.01 0.86 3.06
N ASN A 70 19.92 -0.08 3.36
CA ASN A 70 19.62 -1.50 3.50
C ASN A 70 19.21 -1.87 4.94
N TRP A 71 18.67 -0.92 5.73
CA TRP A 71 18.30 -1.17 7.12
C TRP A 71 17.45 -2.45 7.24
N PHE A 72 18.06 -3.47 7.83
CA PHE A 72 17.48 -4.78 8.01
C PHE A 72 17.26 -4.98 9.52
N ALA A 73 16.01 -4.92 9.95
CA ALA A 73 15.66 -5.43 11.28
C ALA A 73 15.56 -6.96 11.18
N PRO A 74 16.13 -7.73 12.14
CA PRO A 74 15.94 -9.18 12.18
C PRO A 74 14.47 -9.53 12.05
N HIS A 75 14.15 -10.53 11.22
CA HIS A 75 12.81 -11.10 11.12
C HIS A 75 12.39 -11.72 12.46
N ALA A 76 11.86 -10.90 13.36
CA ALA A 76 11.15 -11.38 14.53
C ALA A 76 9.72 -11.74 14.11
N ARG A 77 9.19 -12.86 14.63
CA ARG A 77 7.75 -13.12 14.54
C ARG A 77 7.02 -11.91 15.14
N TYR A 78 5.94 -11.47 14.48
CA TYR A 78 5.15 -10.28 14.86
C TYR A 78 5.81 -8.92 14.60
N HIS A 79 6.89 -8.83 13.82
CA HIS A 79 7.43 -7.55 13.34
C HIS A 79 6.89 -7.14 11.98
N GLU A 80 6.88 -5.82 11.72
CA GLU A 80 6.49 -5.25 10.45
C GLU A 80 7.27 -5.90 9.28
N PRO A 81 6.62 -6.14 8.13
CA PRO A 81 7.34 -6.57 6.93
C PRO A 81 8.43 -5.57 6.58
N ILE A 82 9.53 -6.05 5.97
CA ILE A 82 10.69 -5.22 5.60
C ILE A 82 10.21 -3.93 4.93
N ARG A 83 10.44 -2.81 5.64
CA ARG A 83 10.01 -1.49 5.18
C ARG A 83 10.59 -1.23 3.79
N GLY A 84 9.74 -0.76 2.88
CA GLY A 84 10.12 -0.43 1.51
C GLY A 84 10.39 -1.61 0.57
N PHE A 85 10.19 -2.88 0.95
CA PHE A 85 10.38 -4.00 0.00
C PHE A 85 9.40 -3.92 -1.19
N GLY A 86 8.12 -3.63 -0.92
CA GLY A 86 7.12 -3.43 -1.96
C GLY A 86 7.44 -2.25 -2.87
N PHE A 87 7.96 -1.16 -2.31
CA PHE A 87 8.36 0.04 -3.05
C PHE A 87 9.57 -0.24 -3.95
N ARG A 88 10.59 -0.95 -3.44
CA ARG A 88 11.74 -1.40 -4.23
C ARG A 88 11.31 -2.30 -5.39
N ARG A 89 10.38 -3.22 -5.16
CA ARG A 89 9.82 -4.09 -6.22
C ARG A 89 9.07 -3.27 -7.27
N LEU A 90 8.30 -2.27 -6.85
CA LEU A 90 7.59 -1.37 -7.76
C LEU A 90 8.56 -0.62 -8.67
N LEU A 91 9.58 0.04 -8.10
CA LEU A 91 10.56 0.80 -8.86
C LEU A 91 11.34 -0.09 -9.85
N LYS A 92 11.82 -1.26 -9.42
CA LYS A 92 12.50 -2.22 -10.31
C LYS A 92 11.61 -2.69 -11.46
N LYS A 93 10.32 -2.94 -11.19
CA LYS A 93 9.35 -3.35 -12.22
C LYS A 93 9.19 -2.27 -13.31
N HIS A 94 9.37 -1.01 -12.97
CA HIS A 94 9.22 0.14 -13.87
C HIS A 94 10.55 0.63 -14.48
N GLY A 95 11.61 -0.16 -14.36
CA GLY A 95 12.89 0.09 -15.03
C GLY A 95 13.85 1.02 -14.30
N PHE A 96 13.53 1.46 -13.09
CA PHE A 96 14.43 2.32 -12.33
C PHE A 96 15.63 1.54 -11.78
N GLN A 97 16.81 2.16 -11.85
CA GLN A 97 18.02 1.65 -11.23
C GLN A 97 17.99 1.91 -9.72
N ILE A 98 18.29 0.88 -8.91
CA ILE A 98 18.27 0.98 -7.44
C ILE A 98 19.53 0.39 -6.83
N TYR A 99 20.20 1.18 -6.00
CA TYR A 99 21.33 0.74 -5.17
C TYR A 99 20.94 0.72 -3.69
N LEU A 100 21.45 -0.28 -2.97
CA LEU A 100 21.26 -0.41 -1.53
C LEU A 100 22.58 -0.12 -0.81
N VAL A 101 22.57 0.81 0.13
CA VAL A 101 23.72 1.16 0.95
C VAL A 101 23.64 0.42 2.27
N ASP A 102 24.71 -0.29 2.62
CA ASP A 102 24.86 -0.94 3.92
C ASP A 102 25.36 0.09 4.95
N GLU A 103 24.41 0.67 5.69
CA GLU A 103 24.66 1.67 6.73
C GLU A 103 25.51 1.09 7.89
N TYR A 104 25.37 -0.21 8.16
CA TYR A 104 26.09 -0.88 9.26
C TYR A 104 27.60 -0.97 9.00
N LYS A 105 28.01 -1.08 7.74
CA LYS A 105 29.42 -1.15 7.34
C LYS A 105 30.05 0.21 7.05
N THR A 106 29.27 1.29 7.08
CA THR A 106 29.72 2.64 6.72
C THR A 106 29.87 3.58 7.93
N SER A 107 29.44 3.17 9.12
CA SER A 107 29.80 3.86 10.38
C SER A 107 31.21 3.43 10.82
N ARG A 108 32.15 4.39 10.84
CA ARG A 108 33.38 4.32 11.64
C ARG A 108 33.10 4.78 13.06
#